data_AF-B1PMH1-F1
#
_entry.id   AF-B1PMH1-F1
#
_cell.length_a   1.000
_cell.length_b   1.000
_cell.length_c   1.000
_cell.angle_alpha   90.00
_cell.angle_beta   90.00
_cell.angle_gamma   90.00
#
_symmetry.space_group_name_H-M   'P 1'
#
loop_
_entity.id
_entity.type
_entity.pdbx_description
1 polymer ?
#
loop_
_entity_poly.entity_id
_entity_poly.type
_entity_poly.pdbx_seq_one_letter_code
_entity_poly.pdbx_strand_id
1 'polypeptide(L)'
;TRSEDDDSKIGYLEDKTVPSGSTCPTFAACTLWVNNERWEGVPFILKCGKALNEQKTEIRVQFQDVPGNVFKDAPRNKLVIRVQPNEAVYMKMTNKLPGLSMDTVISELDLSYNRRFSDLKIPDAYEALILDVLKGDHSNFVRDDELDAAWKIFTPLYIKLIMKKIAPQPYAYGTRGPPGIEEFVSKYGFKRPTQEYNWPEHKINKL
;
A
#
# COMPACT_ATOMS: atom_id res chain seq x y z
N THR A 1 4.74 -20.65 -1.24
CA THR A 1 3.48 -20.22 -1.86
C THR A 1 2.86 -21.37 -2.62
N ARG A 2 2.38 -22.44 -1.96
CA ARG A 2 1.73 -23.54 -2.69
C ARG A 2 0.25 -23.21 -2.88
N SER A 3 -0.31 -23.41 -4.09
CA SER A 3 -1.76 -23.51 -4.31
C SER A 3 -2.14 -24.99 -4.43
N GLU A 4 -3.40 -25.32 -4.12
CA GLU A 4 -3.92 -26.68 -4.29
C GLU A 4 -4.59 -26.91 -5.66
N ASP A 5 -4.83 -25.87 -6.46
CA ASP A 5 -5.44 -26.01 -7.79
C ASP A 5 -4.88 -24.97 -8.79
N ASP A 6 -4.68 -25.44 -10.02
CA ASP A 6 -4.26 -24.76 -11.26
C ASP A 6 -2.74 -24.52 -11.49
N ASP A 7 -2.24 -25.01 -12.63
CA ASP A 7 -0.83 -24.98 -13.09
C ASP A 7 -0.26 -23.54 -13.26
N SER A 8 -1.13 -22.53 -13.11
CA SER A 8 -0.80 -21.09 -13.18
C SER A 8 -0.31 -20.48 -11.84
N LYS A 9 -0.27 -21.26 -10.74
CA LYS A 9 0.00 -20.76 -9.38
C LYS A 9 1.03 -21.60 -8.59
N ILE A 10 2.11 -21.98 -9.25
CA ILE A 10 3.20 -22.73 -8.61
C ILE A 10 3.88 -21.96 -7.48
N GLY A 11 4.43 -22.70 -6.51
CA GLY A 11 5.17 -22.12 -5.40
C GLY A 11 6.55 -21.60 -5.76
N TYR A 12 7.06 -20.63 -4.97
CA TYR A 12 8.38 -20.04 -5.19
C TYR A 12 9.50 -21.08 -5.26
N LEU A 13 9.44 -22.13 -4.43
CA LEU A 13 10.42 -23.23 -4.44
C LEU A 13 10.14 -24.30 -5.51
N GLU A 14 8.99 -24.22 -6.18
CA GLU A 14 8.61 -25.12 -7.29
C GLU A 14 9.04 -24.55 -8.65
N ASP A 15 9.40 -23.27 -8.71
CA ASP A 15 10.03 -22.64 -9.87
C ASP A 15 11.41 -23.27 -10.12
N LYS A 16 11.60 -23.85 -11.31
CA LYS A 16 12.84 -24.54 -11.71
C LYS A 16 14.07 -23.62 -11.76
N THR A 17 13.86 -22.31 -11.84
CA THR A 17 14.94 -21.31 -11.83
C THR A 17 15.40 -20.93 -10.42
N VAL A 18 14.64 -21.33 -9.40
CA VAL A 18 14.93 -21.02 -7.99
C VAL A 18 15.77 -22.13 -7.37
N PRO A 19 16.89 -21.80 -6.68
CA PRO A 19 17.68 -22.81 -5.98
C PRO A 19 16.89 -23.55 -4.90
N SER A 20 17.05 -24.87 -4.83
CA SER A 20 16.46 -25.71 -3.79
C SER A 20 16.85 -25.20 -2.40
N GLY A 21 15.85 -24.99 -1.53
CA GLY A 21 16.07 -24.46 -0.18
C GLY A 21 16.35 -22.94 -0.11
N SER A 22 16.05 -22.19 -1.18
CA SER A 22 16.14 -20.72 -1.17
C SER A 22 15.34 -20.12 -0.01
N THR A 23 15.96 -19.17 0.69
CA THR A 23 15.35 -18.38 1.77
C THR A 23 15.04 -16.94 1.33
N CYS A 24 15.02 -16.69 0.02
CA CYS A 24 14.71 -15.38 -0.53
C CYS A 24 13.27 -14.97 -0.18
N PRO A 25 13.05 -13.82 0.49
CA PRO A 25 11.71 -13.37 0.84
C PRO A 25 10.94 -12.88 -0.39
N THR A 26 9.75 -13.43 -0.63
CA THR A 26 8.80 -12.93 -1.65
C THR A 26 7.79 -11.92 -1.10
N PHE A 27 7.83 -11.66 0.20
CA PHE A 27 7.04 -10.67 0.92
C PHE A 27 7.88 -10.06 2.04
N ALA A 28 7.72 -8.76 2.27
CA ALA A 28 8.28 -8.07 3.41
C ALA A 28 7.31 -7.01 3.95
N ALA A 29 7.29 -6.86 5.27
CA ALA A 29 6.68 -5.74 5.94
C ALA A 29 7.64 -5.20 7.00
N CYS A 30 7.82 -3.88 7.03
CA CYS A 30 8.63 -3.23 8.05
C CYS A 30 7.96 -1.94 8.51
N THR A 31 8.42 -1.44 9.64
CA THR A 31 8.03 -0.15 10.18
C THR A 31 9.28 0.70 10.33
N LEU A 32 9.19 1.92 9.82
CA LEU A 32 10.23 2.93 9.90
C LEU A 32 9.70 4.12 10.71
N TRP A 33 10.62 4.86 11.32
CA TRP A 33 10.32 6.09 12.05
C TRP A 33 11.21 7.18 11.50
N VAL A 34 10.61 8.35 11.26
CA VAL A 34 11.35 9.54 10.84
C VAL A 34 11.58 10.38 12.09
N ASN A 35 12.83 10.44 12.53
CA ASN A 35 13.21 11.11 13.78
C ASN A 35 13.33 12.63 13.56
N ASN A 36 12.20 13.31 13.47
CA ASN A 36 12.10 14.77 13.47
C ASN A 36 10.81 15.23 14.13
N GLU A 37 10.70 16.53 14.40
CA GLU A 37 9.53 17.14 15.07
C GLU A 37 8.20 16.83 14.36
N ARG A 38 8.20 16.81 13.02
CA ARG A 38 6.98 16.59 12.23
C ARG A 38 6.42 15.16 12.38
N TRP A 39 7.31 14.17 12.48
CA TRP A 39 6.95 12.75 12.39
C TRP A 39 7.24 11.97 13.68
N GLU A 40 7.54 12.68 14.77
CA GLU A 40 7.76 12.06 16.07
C GLU A 40 6.56 11.17 16.46
N GLY A 41 6.85 9.92 16.79
CA GLY A 41 5.83 8.93 17.15
C GLY A 41 4.96 8.41 15.99
N VAL A 42 5.17 8.86 14.75
CA VAL A 42 4.37 8.41 13.58
C VAL A 42 5.07 7.24 12.87
N PRO A 43 4.47 6.03 12.86
CA PRO A 43 5.06 4.87 12.19
C PRO A 43 4.79 4.87 10.68
N PHE A 44 5.84 4.65 9.88
CA PHE A 44 5.75 4.42 8.45
C PHE A 44 5.79 2.93 8.18
N ILE A 45 4.65 2.35 7.82
CA ILE A 45 4.53 0.92 7.52
C ILE A 45 4.75 0.70 6.02
N LEU A 46 5.81 0.00 5.66
CA LEU A 46 6.09 -0.41 4.28
C LEU A 46 5.70 -1.87 4.13
N LYS A 47 4.98 -2.19 3.06
CA LYS A 47 4.58 -3.55 2.71
C LYS A 47 4.73 -3.78 1.22
N CYS A 48 5.42 -4.85 0.85
CA CYS A 48 5.53 -5.29 -0.54
C CYS A 48 5.55 -6.82 -0.60
N GLY A 49 5.10 -7.37 -1.72
CA GLY A 49 5.20 -8.79 -1.96
C GLY A 49 4.68 -9.21 -3.33
N LYS A 50 4.99 -10.46 -3.70
CA LYS A 50 4.53 -11.11 -4.92
C LYS A 50 3.49 -12.19 -4.60
N ALA A 51 2.75 -12.62 -5.63
CA ALA A 51 1.70 -13.64 -5.51
C ALA A 51 0.66 -13.28 -4.43
N LEU A 52 0.33 -11.99 -4.33
CA LEU A 52 -0.72 -11.48 -3.43
C LEU A 52 -2.08 -11.50 -4.13
N ASN A 53 -3.12 -11.17 -3.38
CA ASN A 53 -4.51 -11.13 -3.84
C ASN A 53 -4.78 -10.12 -4.98
N GLU A 54 -3.96 -9.09 -5.11
CA GLU A 54 -4.16 -8.01 -6.09
C GLU A 54 -2.82 -7.33 -6.43
N GLN A 55 -2.72 -6.79 -7.65
CA GLN A 55 -1.67 -5.84 -8.00
C GLN A 55 -2.10 -4.45 -7.55
N LYS A 56 -1.34 -3.81 -6.65
CA LYS A 56 -1.65 -2.47 -6.15
C LYS A 56 -0.42 -1.76 -5.62
N THR A 57 -0.28 -0.49 -5.99
CA THR A 57 0.65 0.48 -5.38
C THR A 57 -0.19 1.62 -4.81
N GLU A 58 -0.13 1.79 -3.49
CA GLU A 58 -0.99 2.74 -2.77
C GLU A 58 -0.24 3.34 -1.57
N ILE A 59 -0.44 4.64 -1.37
CA ILE A 59 -0.06 5.36 -0.16
C ILE A 59 -1.34 5.61 0.65
N ARG A 60 -1.28 5.34 1.95
CA ARG A 60 -2.41 5.51 2.85
C ARG A 60 -1.99 6.23 4.11
N VAL A 61 -2.54 7.43 4.30
CA VAL A 61 -2.41 8.21 5.52
C VAL A 61 -3.65 7.98 6.36
N GLN A 62 -3.48 7.39 7.55
CA GLN A 62 -4.57 7.20 8.51
C GLN A 62 -4.47 8.25 9.61
N PHE A 63 -5.49 9.10 9.73
CA PHE A 63 -5.55 10.15 10.75
C PHE A 63 -5.85 9.57 12.13
N GLN A 64 -5.59 10.35 13.19
CA GLN A 64 -5.94 9.95 14.55
C GLN A 64 -7.46 9.93 14.76
N ASP A 65 -7.88 9.30 15.85
CA ASP A 65 -9.29 9.32 16.28
C ASP A 65 -9.69 10.76 16.64
N VAL A 66 -10.94 11.15 16.36
CA VAL A 66 -11.45 12.49 16.71
C VAL A 66 -11.63 12.57 18.24
N PRO A 67 -10.98 13.51 18.93
CA PRO A 67 -11.14 13.65 20.38
C PRO A 67 -12.58 14.01 20.75
N GLY A 68 -13.13 13.36 21.79
CA GLY A 68 -14.48 13.67 22.28
C GLY A 68 -15.61 13.30 21.31
N ASN A 69 -15.37 12.34 20.42
CA ASN A 69 -16.37 11.97 19.42
C ASN A 69 -17.66 11.45 20.07
N VAL A 70 -18.78 12.09 19.73
CA VAL A 70 -20.13 11.69 20.16
C VAL A 70 -20.57 10.36 19.53
N PHE A 71 -19.96 9.99 18.39
CA PHE A 71 -20.15 8.70 17.74
C PHE A 71 -19.05 7.74 18.18
N LYS A 72 -19.37 6.88 19.16
CA LYS A 72 -18.38 6.08 19.92
C LYS A 72 -17.49 5.12 19.11
N ASP A 73 -17.76 4.90 17.83
CA ASP A 73 -17.02 3.96 16.98
C ASP A 73 -16.71 4.52 15.58
N ALA A 74 -16.67 5.85 15.41
CA ALA A 74 -16.37 6.39 14.08
C ALA A 74 -14.95 5.98 13.64
N PRO A 75 -14.80 5.37 12.46
CA PRO A 75 -13.51 4.93 11.97
C PRO A 75 -12.62 6.14 11.64
N ARG A 76 -11.31 5.96 11.80
CA ARG A 76 -10.32 6.96 11.42
C ARG A 76 -10.43 7.35 9.96
N ASN A 77 -10.38 8.66 9.70
CA ASN A 77 -10.28 9.20 8.35
C ASN A 77 -9.04 8.65 7.64
N LYS A 78 -9.11 8.47 6.33
CA LYS A 78 -7.98 7.97 5.53
C LYS A 78 -7.85 8.75 4.23
N LEU A 79 -6.71 9.39 4.02
CA LEU A 79 -6.33 9.86 2.69
C LEU A 79 -5.62 8.72 1.97
N VAL A 80 -6.06 8.42 0.76
CA VAL A 80 -5.53 7.34 -0.05
C VAL A 80 -5.13 7.87 -1.42
N ILE A 81 -3.89 7.59 -1.80
CA ILE A 81 -3.34 7.91 -3.11
C ILE A 81 -2.98 6.56 -3.75
N ARG A 82 -3.82 6.12 -4.68
CA ARG A 82 -3.59 4.90 -5.46
C ARG A 82 -2.83 5.27 -6.71
N VAL A 83 -1.58 4.80 -6.78
CA VAL A 83 -0.66 5.03 -7.90
C VAL A 83 -1.00 4.12 -9.07
N GLN A 84 -1.30 2.85 -8.80
CA GLN A 84 -1.73 1.90 -9.83
C GLN A 84 -2.37 0.65 -9.20
N PRO A 85 -3.25 -0.07 -9.91
CA PRO A 85 -3.96 0.36 -11.12
C PRO A 85 -5.07 1.38 -10.79
N ASN A 86 -5.68 1.97 -11.82
CA ASN A 86 -6.79 2.92 -11.70
C ASN A 86 -6.43 4.10 -10.79
N GLU A 87 -5.55 4.98 -11.28
CA GLU A 87 -5.03 6.15 -10.59
C GLU A 87 -6.16 6.93 -9.92
N ALA A 88 -6.07 7.08 -8.60
CA ALA A 88 -7.10 7.75 -7.83
C ALA A 88 -6.56 8.38 -6.56
N VAL A 89 -7.16 9.50 -6.17
CA VAL A 89 -6.97 10.12 -4.86
C VAL A 89 -8.33 10.19 -4.20
N TYR A 90 -8.47 9.61 -3.01
CA TYR A 90 -9.73 9.66 -2.29
C TYR A 90 -9.53 9.77 -0.78
N MET A 91 -10.45 10.48 -0.12
CA MET A 91 -10.46 10.66 1.32
C MET A 91 -11.67 9.97 1.92
N LYS A 92 -11.44 8.92 2.71
CA LYS A 92 -12.47 8.25 3.50
C LYS A 92 -12.77 9.04 4.77
N MET A 93 -14.05 9.29 5.02
CA MET A 93 -14.54 10.05 6.16
C MET A 93 -15.90 9.53 6.64
N THR A 94 -16.27 9.87 7.87
CA THR A 94 -17.58 9.57 8.43
C THR A 94 -18.55 10.70 8.11
N ASN A 95 -19.65 10.36 7.43
CA ASN A 95 -20.75 11.27 7.10
C ASN A 95 -22.02 10.84 7.82
N LYS A 96 -22.98 11.76 7.95
CA LYS A 96 -24.36 11.41 8.32
C LYS A 96 -24.93 10.50 7.22
N LEU A 97 -25.59 9.42 7.62
CA LEU A 97 -26.36 8.58 6.70
C LEU A 97 -27.48 9.46 6.08
N PRO A 98 -27.56 9.58 4.74
CA PRO A 98 -28.64 10.33 4.11
C PRO A 98 -30.00 9.77 4.51
N GLY A 99 -30.87 10.63 5.06
CA GLY A 99 -32.18 10.24 5.58
C GLY A 99 -32.55 10.96 6.86
N LEU A 100 -33.58 10.42 7.52
CA LEU A 100 -34.16 10.98 8.75
C LEU A 100 -33.49 10.47 10.03
N SER A 101 -32.65 9.43 9.96
CA SER A 101 -31.90 8.96 11.12
C SER A 101 -30.67 9.84 11.40
N MET A 102 -30.11 9.69 12.59
CA MET A 102 -28.86 10.36 13.01
C MET A 102 -27.66 9.41 12.92
N ASP A 103 -27.82 8.31 12.19
CA ASP A 103 -26.76 7.32 12.02
C ASP A 103 -25.63 7.86 11.14
N THR A 104 -24.45 7.27 11.28
CA THR A 104 -23.28 7.63 10.51
C THR A 104 -22.86 6.50 9.57
N VAL A 105 -22.32 6.86 8.40
CA VAL A 105 -21.80 5.93 7.40
C VAL A 105 -20.42 6.38 6.94
N ILE A 106 -19.56 5.42 6.57
CA ILE A 106 -18.28 5.72 5.92
C ILE A 106 -18.56 6.10 4.46
N SER A 107 -18.09 7.26 4.03
CA SER A 107 -18.16 7.73 2.65
C SER A 107 -16.81 8.32 2.23
N GLU A 108 -16.72 8.79 0.99
CA GLU A 108 -15.49 9.23 0.35
C GLU A 108 -15.68 10.49 -0.48
N LEU A 109 -14.64 11.33 -0.47
CA LEU A 109 -14.42 12.32 -1.52
C LEU A 109 -13.44 11.70 -2.53
N ASP A 110 -13.88 11.47 -3.77
CA ASP A 110 -13.15 10.70 -4.78
C ASP A 110 -12.73 11.53 -6.00
N LEU A 111 -11.47 11.37 -6.41
CA LEU A 111 -10.94 11.77 -7.70
C LEU A 111 -10.33 10.54 -8.39
N SER A 112 -11.14 9.84 -9.18
CA SER A 112 -10.69 8.77 -10.08
C SER A 112 -10.29 9.34 -11.45
N TYR A 113 -9.04 9.15 -11.87
CA TYR A 113 -8.50 9.78 -13.08
C TYR A 113 -9.20 9.30 -14.35
N ASN A 114 -9.45 7.99 -14.46
CA ASN A 114 -10.14 7.38 -15.60
C ASN A 114 -11.55 7.98 -15.84
N ARG A 115 -12.24 8.40 -14.77
CA ARG A 115 -13.57 9.00 -14.82
C ARG A 115 -13.51 10.51 -15.05
N ARG A 116 -12.59 11.21 -14.37
CA ARG A 116 -12.52 12.68 -14.40
C ARG A 116 -11.78 13.23 -15.63
N PHE A 117 -10.85 12.46 -16.17
CA PHE A 117 -9.96 12.80 -17.28
C PHE A 117 -9.98 11.71 -18.36
N SER A 118 -11.17 11.19 -18.68
CA SER A 118 -11.34 10.06 -19.61
C SER A 118 -10.70 10.26 -20.98
N ASP A 119 -10.56 11.51 -21.40
CA ASP A 119 -10.08 11.86 -22.74
C ASP A 119 -8.58 12.21 -22.74
N LEU A 120 -7.90 12.13 -21.59
CA LEU A 120 -6.47 12.39 -21.44
C LEU A 120 -5.68 11.08 -21.33
N LYS A 121 -4.62 10.95 -22.13
CA LYS A 121 -3.63 9.90 -21.95
C LYS A 121 -2.70 10.28 -20.80
N ILE A 122 -2.62 9.42 -19.79
CA ILE A 122 -1.55 9.48 -18.79
C ILE A 122 -0.28 8.94 -19.46
N PRO A 123 0.81 9.71 -19.56
CA PRO A 123 2.05 9.24 -20.18
C PRO A 123 2.65 8.09 -19.37
N ASP A 124 3.32 7.16 -20.03
CA ASP A 124 4.10 6.13 -19.35
C ASP A 124 5.25 6.76 -18.54
N ALA A 125 5.69 6.07 -17.48
CA ALA A 125 6.78 6.55 -16.63
C ALA A 125 8.06 6.85 -17.43
N TYR A 126 8.39 6.03 -18.45
CA TYR A 126 9.55 6.29 -19.29
C TYR A 126 9.35 7.47 -20.26
N GLU A 127 8.13 7.70 -20.76
CA GLU A 127 7.83 8.89 -21.59
C GLU A 127 8.11 10.17 -20.81
N ALA A 128 7.66 10.22 -19.55
CA ALA A 128 7.87 11.36 -18.65
C ALA A 128 9.36 11.54 -18.29
N LEU A 129 10.03 10.48 -17.83
CA LEU A 129 11.43 10.57 -17.40
C LEU A 129 12.38 10.92 -18.55
N ILE A 130 12.17 10.39 -19.76
CA ILE A 130 12.99 10.76 -20.93
C ILE A 130 12.80 12.26 -21.25
N LEU A 131 11.56 12.77 -21.18
CA LEU A 131 11.29 14.18 -21.38
C LEU A 131 11.99 15.06 -20.33
N ASP A 132 12.01 14.63 -19.07
CA ASP A 132 12.68 15.34 -17.99
C ASP A 132 14.20 15.46 -18.26
N VAL A 133 14.85 14.38 -18.74
CA VAL A 133 16.27 14.42 -19.16
C VAL A 133 16.50 15.44 -20.27
N LEU A 134 15.62 15.49 -21.29
CA LEU A 134 15.74 16.44 -22.39
C LEU A 134 15.56 17.90 -21.93
N LYS A 135 14.79 18.12 -20.87
CA LYS A 135 14.59 19.43 -20.25
C LYS A 135 15.68 19.80 -19.23
N GLY A 136 16.55 18.85 -18.87
CA GLY A 136 17.51 19.03 -17.78
C GLY A 136 16.85 19.10 -16.39
N ASP A 137 15.65 18.53 -16.24
CA ASP A 137 14.95 18.42 -14.96
C ASP A 137 15.38 17.14 -14.24
N HIS A 138 16.02 17.29 -13.08
CA HIS A 138 16.52 16.18 -12.28
C HIS A 138 15.60 15.82 -11.10
N SER A 139 14.44 16.46 -10.97
CA SER A 139 13.58 16.34 -9.78
C SER A 139 13.02 14.93 -9.54
N ASN A 140 12.88 14.12 -10.59
CA ASN A 140 12.37 12.74 -10.54
C ASN A 140 13.49 11.67 -10.57
N PHE A 141 14.76 12.08 -10.49
CA PHE A 141 15.90 11.18 -10.50
C PHE A 141 16.52 11.07 -9.10
N VAL A 142 16.94 9.85 -8.76
CA VAL A 142 17.57 9.58 -7.46
C VAL A 142 18.95 10.24 -7.40
N ARG A 143 19.18 11.06 -6.38
CA ARG A 143 20.48 11.68 -6.13
C ARG A 143 21.44 10.70 -5.44
N ASP A 144 22.74 10.96 -5.50
CA ASP A 144 23.78 10.10 -4.93
C ASP A 144 23.68 9.97 -3.40
N ASP A 145 23.42 11.07 -2.69
CA ASP A 145 23.20 11.09 -1.24
C ASP A 145 21.88 10.41 -0.82
N GLU A 146 20.83 10.52 -1.64
CA GLU A 146 19.56 9.80 -1.44
C GLU A 146 19.77 8.28 -1.52
N LEU A 147 20.56 7.83 -2.51
CA LEU A 147 20.91 6.43 -2.67
C LEU A 147 21.73 5.91 -1.49
N ASP A 148 22.74 6.66 -1.05
CA ASP A 148 23.55 6.30 0.12
C ASP A 148 22.71 6.23 1.41
N ALA A 149 21.79 7.17 1.61
CA ALA A 149 20.87 7.15 2.74
C ALA A 149 19.95 5.92 2.71
N ALA A 150 19.40 5.56 1.55
CA ALA A 150 18.57 4.37 1.40
C ALA A 150 19.35 3.08 1.74
N TRP A 151 20.59 2.96 1.26
CA TRP A 151 21.45 1.82 1.58
C TRP A 151 21.79 1.76 3.07
N LYS A 152 22.09 2.88 3.73
CA LYS A 152 22.36 2.93 5.17
C LYS A 152 21.20 2.39 6.01
N ILE A 153 19.96 2.66 5.60
CA ILE A 153 18.76 2.17 6.31
C ILE A 153 18.64 0.65 6.23
N PHE A 154 18.80 0.05 5.03
CA PHE A 154 18.45 -1.36 4.82
C PHE A 154 19.63 -2.34 4.90
N THR A 155 20.87 -1.87 4.71
CA THR A 155 22.08 -2.74 4.69
C THR A 155 22.23 -3.60 5.95
N PRO A 156 22.08 -3.07 7.19
CA PRO A 156 22.24 -3.90 8.38
C PRO A 156 21.22 -5.05 8.45
N LEU A 157 19.97 -4.79 8.03
CA LEU A 157 18.93 -5.81 7.96
C LEU A 157 19.25 -6.85 6.87
N TYR A 158 19.66 -6.39 5.69
CA TYR A 158 20.04 -7.26 4.57
C TYR A 158 21.19 -8.21 4.93
N ILE A 159 22.27 -7.67 5.52
CA ILE A 159 23.41 -8.48 5.98
C ILE A 159 22.95 -9.53 7.00
N LYS A 160 22.12 -9.14 7.98
CA LYS A 160 21.59 -10.06 8.99
C LYS A 160 20.74 -11.17 8.39
N LEU A 161 19.91 -10.88 7.38
CA LEU A 161 19.09 -11.86 6.69
C LEU A 161 19.95 -12.91 5.98
N ILE A 162 20.99 -12.47 5.27
CA ILE A 162 21.92 -13.36 4.56
C ILE A 162 22.73 -14.22 5.54
N MET A 163 23.36 -13.60 6.54
CA MET A 163 24.23 -14.31 7.48
C MET A 163 23.47 -15.37 8.28
N LYS A 164 22.23 -15.06 8.70
CA LYS A 164 21.42 -15.96 9.52
C LYS A 164 20.55 -16.92 8.72
N LYS A 165 20.48 -16.77 7.39
CA LYS A 165 19.59 -17.54 6.50
C LYS A 165 18.18 -17.68 7.08
N ILE A 166 17.61 -16.56 7.53
CA ILE A 166 16.30 -16.55 8.19
C ILE A 166 15.25 -17.02 7.18
N ALA A 167 14.60 -18.14 7.47
CA ALA A 167 13.54 -18.67 6.61
C ALA A 167 12.33 -17.73 6.61
N PRO A 168 11.83 -17.30 5.43
CA PRO A 168 10.64 -16.47 5.35
C PRO A 168 9.40 -17.25 5.76
N GLN A 169 8.43 -16.56 6.35
CA GLN A 169 7.15 -17.18 6.69
C GLN A 169 6.39 -17.57 5.40
N PRO A 170 5.87 -18.80 5.30
CA PRO A 170 5.10 -19.21 4.15
C PRO A 170 3.73 -18.51 4.14
N TYR A 171 3.25 -18.22 2.94
CA TYR A 171 1.89 -17.74 2.69
C TYR A 171 1.37 -18.37 1.40
N ALA A 172 0.06 -18.56 1.29
CA ALA A 172 -0.56 -19.13 0.10
C ALA A 172 -0.67 -18.09 -1.02
N TYR A 173 -0.59 -18.55 -2.27
CA TYR A 173 -0.77 -17.69 -3.44
C TYR A 173 -2.13 -16.99 -3.38
N GLY A 174 -2.18 -15.69 -3.70
CA GLY A 174 -3.42 -14.92 -3.75
C GLY A 174 -3.93 -14.46 -2.39
N THR A 175 -3.18 -14.69 -1.30
CA THR A 175 -3.49 -14.14 0.02
C THR A 175 -2.95 -12.71 0.18
N ARG A 176 -3.27 -12.04 1.29
CA ARG A 176 -2.82 -10.65 1.56
C ARG A 176 -1.41 -10.55 2.16
N GLY A 177 -0.73 -11.69 2.29
CA GLY A 177 0.56 -11.85 2.95
C GLY A 177 0.56 -13.00 3.96
N PRO A 178 1.64 -13.16 4.73
CA PRO A 178 1.78 -14.20 5.74
C PRO A 178 0.82 -14.02 6.92
N PRO A 179 0.54 -15.12 7.66
CA PRO A 179 -0.15 -15.04 8.94
C PRO A 179 0.58 -14.06 9.87
N GLY A 180 -0.15 -13.26 10.66
CA GLY A 180 0.47 -12.27 11.53
C GLY A 180 0.59 -10.86 10.94
N ILE A 181 0.33 -10.68 9.63
CA ILE A 181 0.48 -9.36 8.99
C ILE A 181 -0.53 -8.34 9.53
N GLU A 182 -1.71 -8.79 9.96
CA GLU A 182 -2.75 -7.90 10.50
C GLU A 182 -2.41 -7.44 11.91
N GLU A 183 -1.93 -8.36 12.72
CA GLU A 183 -1.40 -8.13 14.07
C GLU A 183 -0.17 -7.21 14.01
N PHE A 184 0.73 -7.44 13.04
CA PHE A 184 1.90 -6.58 12.81
C PHE A 184 1.49 -5.13 12.55
N VAL A 185 0.58 -4.87 11.61
CA VAL A 185 0.17 -3.49 11.32
C VAL A 185 -0.64 -2.86 12.46
N SER A 186 -1.47 -3.66 13.15
CA SER A 186 -2.25 -3.22 14.30
C SER A 186 -1.36 -2.83 15.48
N LYS A 187 -0.28 -3.58 15.72
CA LYS A 187 0.74 -3.26 16.74
C LYS A 187 1.34 -1.87 16.56
N TYR A 188 1.50 -1.42 15.31
CA TYR A 188 1.99 -0.08 14.98
C TYR A 188 0.86 0.94 14.75
N GLY A 189 -0.33 0.69 15.29
CA GLY A 189 -1.41 1.68 15.37
C GLY A 189 -2.27 1.80 14.12
N PHE A 190 -2.05 0.98 13.09
CA PHE A 190 -2.94 0.96 11.92
C PHE A 190 -4.23 0.22 12.23
N LYS A 191 -5.35 0.95 12.34
CA LYS A 191 -6.67 0.37 12.57
C LYS A 191 -7.38 0.06 11.25
N ARG A 192 -7.78 -1.20 11.06
CA ARG A 192 -8.73 -1.56 10.00
C ARG A 192 -10.15 -1.31 10.49
N PRO A 193 -11.05 -0.74 9.66
CA PRO A 193 -12.44 -0.62 10.04
C PRO A 193 -13.05 -2.02 10.13
N THR A 194 -13.89 -2.24 11.14
CA THR A 194 -14.74 -3.44 11.26
C THR A 194 -15.94 -3.38 10.32
N GLN A 195 -16.42 -2.17 9.99
CA GLN A 195 -17.42 -1.97 8.94
C GLN A 195 -16.81 -2.22 7.56
N GLU A 196 -17.45 -3.09 6.80
CA GLU A 196 -17.20 -3.21 5.37
C GLU A 196 -17.53 -1.88 4.69
N TYR A 197 -16.55 -1.36 3.97
CA TYR A 197 -16.76 -0.23 3.09
C TYR A 197 -16.76 -0.77 1.67
N ASN A 198 -17.94 -0.73 1.05
CA ASN A 198 -18.12 -1.06 -0.35
C ASN A 198 -17.97 0.23 -1.16
N TRP A 199 -16.97 0.29 -2.03
CA TRP A 199 -16.78 1.40 -2.95
C TRP A 199 -17.82 1.27 -4.08
N PRO A 200 -18.83 2.15 -4.16
CA PRO A 200 -19.86 2.03 -5.19
C PRO A 200 -19.33 2.54 -6.53
N GLU A 201 -19.38 1.69 -7.57
CA GLU A 201 -19.16 2.14 -8.95
C GLU A 201 -20.30 3.05 -9.40
N HIS A 202 -20.13 4.36 -9.25
CA HIS A 202 -21.08 5.32 -9.82
C HIS A 202 -20.88 5.41 -11.34
N LYS A 203 -21.64 4.64 -12.11
CA LYS A 203 -21.79 4.87 -13.55
C LYS A 203 -22.45 6.23 -13.77
N ILE A 204 -21.67 7.24 -14.17
CA ILE A 204 -22.26 8.47 -14.71
C ILE A 204 -22.82 8.10 -16.07
N ASN A 205 -24.15 7.99 -16.19
CA ASN A 205 -24.79 8.03 -17.49
C ASN A 205 -24.52 9.42 -18.07
N LYS A 206 -23.79 9.51 -19.19
CA LYS A 206 -23.66 10.76 -19.94
C LYS A 206 -25.08 11.19 -20.35
N LEU A 207 -25.50 12.37 -19.89
CA LEU A 207 -26.72 13.05 -20.34
C LEU A 207 -26.54 13.54 -21.78
#